data_AF-A0A858U6J7-F1
#
_entry.id   AF-A0A858U6J7-F1
#
_cell.length_a   1.000
_cell.length_b   1.000
_cell.length_c   1.000
_cell.angle_alpha   90.00
_cell.angle_beta   90.00
_cell.angle_gamma   90.00
#
_symmetry.space_group_name_H-M   'P 1'
#
loop_
_entity.id
_entity.type
_entity.pdbx_description
1 polymer ?
#
loop_
_entity_poly.entity_id
_entity_poly.type
_entity_poly.pdbx_seq_one_letter_code
_entity_poly.pdbx_strand_id
1 'polypeptide(L)'
;MKKYLAINHKLKVILISILSVIMFVIFVSILSIKILSPFKVSIYNYESYLNTKTIAKLKQKYSYHAFTNLDELTRAINNKKAVAGIGSDYQIAQLIVDKKLRKIDFSRVFGKDFKNDEEILEHYPQILKNNFKIFNDWIIAEIKQKNPNNIIQNDWDKIAYSDFIPFLYYNDKNEVIGFEIDGRVGVDNYYQFLIPYFILDKLIVYNIDKEKNETTDRNNIKDGVSFDDVNEQRTWFDILKTLTSKYKIPRVYWTNWFQDNAMIGQFYAYENGDLSQKNGELWKDLDKDNYKYIMNSFLELVKNGTGHSIKESNFNKLVTDGQELVSTIIEPKNGKADISIMYNGDALDAYYGEDNFERLGPEPHVSFIRPQNSYMNIDAWIVSRDTDDDELNTLLDTLNETLFKNAVATKAEIETLYLQEVYTLISKKINNSNFITKNLFNDSEMKIAKKVSEIDPNFYKEYYDEFKAGFSSQNLPFIENFDVINYTPAYENTNKFLREWYFLDENKKPNKNAIKIFNAGQDHDTNYRTYQPIHLRLRTNIIDYYYETTKS
;
A
#
# COMPACT_ATOMS: atom_id res chain seq x y z
N MET A 1 -67.95 -37.45 8.19
CA MET A 1 -66.67 -38.19 8.30
C MET A 1 -66.07 -38.27 6.90
N LYS A 2 -65.08 -37.43 6.55
CA LYS A 2 -64.49 -37.39 5.19
C LYS A 2 -63.68 -38.68 4.96
N LYS A 3 -64.12 -39.54 4.05
CA LYS A 3 -63.36 -40.70 3.57
C LYS A 3 -62.11 -40.18 2.85
N TYR A 4 -60.95 -40.29 3.47
CA TYR A 4 -59.68 -40.13 2.77
C TYR A 4 -59.60 -41.23 1.70
N LEU A 5 -59.59 -40.84 0.43
CA LEU A 5 -59.32 -41.74 -0.69
C LEU A 5 -57.95 -42.38 -0.47
N ALA A 6 -57.93 -43.69 -0.18
CA ALA A 6 -56.70 -44.45 -0.08
C ALA A 6 -56.05 -44.50 -1.48
N ILE A 7 -54.94 -43.77 -1.64
CA ILE A 7 -54.14 -43.76 -2.86
C ILE A 7 -53.72 -45.20 -3.20
N ASN A 8 -54.09 -45.68 -4.39
CA ASN A 8 -53.74 -47.00 -4.91
C ASN A 8 -52.21 -47.23 -4.84
N HIS A 9 -51.77 -48.41 -4.39
CA HIS A 9 -50.37 -48.78 -4.27
C HIS A 9 -49.56 -48.46 -5.54
N LYS A 10 -50.11 -48.70 -6.74
CA LYS A 10 -49.45 -48.37 -8.01
C LYS A 10 -49.17 -46.87 -8.15
N LEU A 11 -50.11 -46.03 -7.74
CA LEU A 11 -49.97 -44.57 -7.79
C LEU A 11 -48.93 -44.07 -6.78
N LYS A 12 -48.83 -44.70 -5.59
CA LYS A 12 -47.76 -44.41 -4.63
C LYS A 12 -46.38 -44.75 -5.18
N VAL A 13 -46.23 -45.91 -5.81
CA VAL A 13 -44.96 -46.32 -6.44
C VAL A 13 -44.56 -45.35 -7.54
N ILE A 14 -45.49 -44.97 -8.42
CA ILE A 14 -45.23 -43.98 -9.49
C ILE A 14 -44.81 -42.63 -8.90
N LEU A 15 -45.51 -42.12 -7.88
CA LEU A 15 -45.18 -40.84 -7.25
C LEU A 15 -43.82 -40.87 -6.55
N ILE A 16 -43.48 -41.98 -5.87
CA ILE A 16 -42.16 -42.16 -5.25
C ILE A 16 -41.07 -42.23 -6.32
N SER A 17 -41.28 -42.97 -7.42
CA SER A 17 -40.31 -43.03 -8.52
C SER A 17 -40.09 -41.66 -9.17
N ILE A 18 -41.15 -40.88 -9.39
CA ILE A 18 -41.05 -39.51 -9.91
C ILE A 18 -40.27 -38.63 -8.92
N LEU A 19 -40.59 -38.70 -7.62
CA LEU A 19 -39.89 -37.95 -6.59
C LEU A 19 -38.40 -38.34 -6.52
N SER A 20 -38.07 -39.63 -6.61
CA SER A 20 -36.69 -40.12 -6.64
C SER A 20 -35.93 -39.60 -7.87
N VAL A 21 -36.56 -39.58 -9.05
CA VAL A 21 -35.95 -39.01 -10.27
C VAL A 21 -35.73 -37.51 -10.11
N ILE A 22 -36.71 -36.77 -9.58
CA ILE A 22 -36.56 -35.32 -9.32
C ILE A 22 -35.42 -35.05 -8.33
N MET A 23 -35.36 -35.80 -7.23
CA MET A 23 -34.28 -35.67 -6.24
C MET A 23 -32.91 -36.02 -6.81
N PHE A 24 -32.83 -37.04 -7.68
CA PHE A 24 -31.61 -37.40 -8.37
C PHE A 24 -31.15 -36.30 -9.35
N VAL A 25 -32.08 -35.73 -10.13
CA VAL A 25 -31.77 -34.60 -11.02
C VAL A 25 -31.30 -33.39 -10.22
N ILE A 26 -31.98 -33.04 -9.12
CA ILE A 26 -31.54 -31.94 -8.24
C ILE A 26 -30.15 -32.22 -7.67
N PHE A 27 -29.88 -33.45 -7.19
CA PHE A 27 -28.58 -33.83 -6.67
C PHE A 27 -27.48 -33.72 -7.73
N VAL A 28 -27.71 -34.26 -8.93
CA VAL A 28 -26.76 -34.16 -10.05
C VAL A 28 -26.56 -32.71 -10.46
N SER A 29 -27.61 -31.89 -10.51
CA SER A 29 -27.48 -30.46 -10.79
C SER A 29 -26.67 -29.72 -9.73
N ILE A 30 -26.89 -29.95 -8.43
CA ILE A 30 -26.09 -29.36 -7.35
C ILE A 30 -24.64 -29.81 -7.44
N LEU A 31 -24.40 -31.10 -7.69
CA LEU A 31 -23.06 -31.66 -7.85
C LEU A 31 -22.35 -31.07 -9.07
N SER A 32 -23.02 -30.98 -10.22
CA SER A 32 -22.50 -30.34 -11.43
C SER A 32 -22.19 -28.87 -11.19
N ILE A 33 -23.07 -28.11 -10.53
CA ILE A 33 -22.80 -26.71 -10.17
C ILE A 33 -21.58 -26.63 -9.25
N LYS A 34 -21.45 -27.50 -8.25
CA LYS A 34 -20.29 -27.51 -7.33
C LYS A 34 -18.98 -27.89 -8.01
N ILE A 35 -19.02 -28.80 -9.00
CA ILE A 35 -17.86 -29.17 -9.81
C ILE A 35 -17.48 -28.05 -10.79
N LEU A 36 -18.47 -27.39 -11.40
CA LEU A 36 -18.27 -26.29 -12.35
C LEU A 36 -17.97 -24.95 -11.67
N SER A 37 -18.30 -24.80 -10.38
CA SER A 37 -18.07 -23.62 -9.57
C SER A 37 -17.47 -24.03 -8.22
N PRO A 38 -16.18 -24.41 -8.20
CA PRO A 38 -15.49 -24.76 -6.96
C PRO A 38 -15.56 -23.60 -5.97
N PHE A 39 -15.57 -23.95 -4.67
CA PHE A 39 -15.50 -22.96 -3.60
C PHE A 39 -14.21 -22.16 -3.74
N LYS A 40 -14.32 -20.83 -3.80
CA LYS A 40 -13.18 -19.93 -3.87
C LYS A 40 -12.88 -19.39 -2.50
N VAL A 41 -11.65 -19.58 -2.03
CA VAL A 41 -11.17 -18.95 -0.80
C VAL A 41 -11.04 -17.44 -0.99
N SER A 42 -11.14 -16.68 0.10
CA SER A 42 -11.22 -15.22 0.03
C SER A 42 -9.86 -14.53 0.14
N ILE A 43 -9.66 -13.53 -0.72
CA ILE A 43 -8.56 -12.57 -0.65
C ILE A 43 -9.13 -11.18 -0.37
N TYR A 44 -8.47 -10.42 0.49
CA TYR A 44 -8.88 -9.09 0.91
C TYR A 44 -7.83 -8.05 0.52
N ASN A 45 -8.24 -6.94 -0.07
CA ASN A 45 -7.31 -5.88 -0.47
C ASN A 45 -7.90 -4.48 -0.22
N TYR A 46 -7.04 -3.49 -0.05
CA TYR A 46 -7.45 -2.09 -0.09
C TYR A 46 -8.12 -1.77 -1.43
N GLU A 47 -9.11 -0.88 -1.39
CA GLU A 47 -9.65 -0.27 -2.61
C GLU A 47 -8.53 0.43 -3.41
N SER A 48 -8.58 0.31 -4.74
CA SER A 48 -7.62 0.96 -5.65
C SER A 48 -6.14 0.57 -5.45
N TYR A 49 -5.84 -0.65 -4.98
CA TYR A 49 -4.44 -1.14 -4.86
C TYR A 49 -4.02 -2.07 -5.99
N LEU A 50 -4.97 -2.57 -6.79
CA LEU A 50 -4.69 -3.42 -7.94
C LEU A 50 -5.37 -2.91 -9.20
N ASN A 51 -4.68 -3.02 -10.32
CA ASN A 51 -5.30 -2.77 -11.61
C ASN A 51 -6.41 -3.80 -11.91
N THR A 52 -7.37 -3.40 -12.75
CA THR A 52 -8.57 -4.20 -13.03
C THR A 52 -8.26 -5.55 -13.69
N LYS A 53 -7.19 -5.64 -14.49
CA LYS A 53 -6.76 -6.89 -15.13
C LYS A 53 -6.25 -7.89 -14.08
N THR A 54 -5.44 -7.45 -13.12
CA THR A 54 -4.95 -8.27 -12.02
C THR A 54 -6.09 -8.73 -11.13
N ILE A 55 -7.04 -7.84 -10.80
CA ILE A 55 -8.26 -8.22 -10.07
C ILE A 55 -9.05 -9.29 -10.84
N ALA A 56 -9.21 -9.15 -12.16
CA ALA A 56 -9.91 -10.12 -12.98
C ALA A 56 -9.22 -11.50 -12.96
N LYS A 57 -7.88 -11.54 -13.05
CA LYS A 57 -7.10 -12.79 -12.93
C LYS A 57 -7.25 -13.43 -11.55
N LEU A 58 -7.16 -12.65 -10.47
CA LEU A 58 -7.37 -13.15 -9.11
C LEU A 58 -8.79 -13.70 -8.92
N LYS A 59 -9.82 -13.01 -9.43
CA LYS A 59 -11.23 -13.44 -9.36
C LYS A 59 -11.50 -14.77 -10.08
N GLN A 60 -10.64 -15.22 -10.98
CA GLN A 60 -10.78 -16.54 -11.59
C GLN A 60 -10.59 -17.66 -10.56
N LYS A 61 -9.65 -17.50 -9.62
CA LYS A 61 -9.31 -18.49 -8.58
C LYS A 61 -9.88 -18.16 -7.20
N TYR A 62 -10.09 -16.88 -6.89
CA TYR A 62 -10.38 -16.38 -5.54
C TYR A 62 -11.69 -15.59 -5.44
N SER A 63 -12.26 -15.56 -4.23
CA SER A 63 -13.30 -14.58 -3.86
C SER A 63 -12.61 -13.29 -3.44
N TYR A 64 -12.56 -12.31 -4.33
CA TYR A 64 -11.87 -11.05 -4.09
C TYR A 64 -12.79 -10.04 -3.37
N HIS A 65 -12.33 -9.52 -2.24
CA HIS A 65 -13.01 -8.49 -1.45
C HIS A 65 -12.14 -7.24 -1.36
N ALA A 66 -12.72 -6.09 -1.63
CA ALA A 66 -12.09 -4.79 -1.35
C ALA A 66 -12.57 -4.26 0.01
N PHE A 67 -11.70 -3.57 0.74
CA PHE A 67 -12.03 -2.93 2.01
C PHE A 67 -11.51 -1.50 2.06
N THR A 68 -12.19 -0.65 2.84
CA THR A 68 -11.76 0.72 3.15
C THR A 68 -11.15 0.84 4.54
N ASN A 69 -11.39 -0.15 5.42
CA ASN A 69 -10.88 -0.18 6.79
C ASN A 69 -10.06 -1.44 7.07
N LEU A 70 -8.82 -1.25 7.54
CA LEU A 70 -7.86 -2.31 7.86
C LEU A 70 -8.36 -3.34 8.90
N ASP A 71 -9.31 -2.94 9.76
CA ASP A 71 -9.95 -3.86 10.71
C ASP A 71 -10.77 -4.96 10.00
N GLU A 72 -11.22 -4.76 8.76
CA GLU A 72 -11.91 -5.78 7.97
C GLU A 72 -11.00 -6.97 7.66
N LEU A 73 -9.80 -6.73 7.14
CA LEU A 73 -8.80 -7.78 6.91
C LEU A 73 -8.43 -8.48 8.22
N THR A 74 -8.19 -7.70 9.29
CA THR A 74 -7.85 -8.24 10.62
C THR A 74 -8.93 -9.22 11.10
N ARG A 75 -10.20 -8.83 11.01
CA ARG A 75 -11.34 -9.68 11.37
C ARG A 75 -11.44 -10.90 10.46
N ALA A 76 -11.17 -10.77 9.17
CA ALA A 76 -11.24 -11.87 8.23
C ALA A 76 -10.16 -12.93 8.51
N ILE A 77 -8.92 -12.51 8.78
CA ILE A 77 -7.82 -13.38 9.20
C ILE A 77 -8.14 -14.06 10.53
N ASN A 78 -8.56 -13.28 11.54
CA ASN A 78 -8.89 -13.83 12.87
C ASN A 78 -10.02 -14.86 12.84
N ASN A 79 -11.01 -14.67 11.95
CA ASN A 79 -12.13 -15.59 11.77
C ASN A 79 -11.86 -16.71 10.75
N LYS A 80 -10.61 -16.86 10.26
CA LYS A 80 -10.21 -17.86 9.26
C LYS A 80 -11.01 -17.78 7.94
N LYS A 81 -11.45 -16.57 7.58
CA LYS A 81 -12.23 -16.32 6.35
C LYS A 81 -11.35 -15.88 5.19
N ALA A 82 -10.20 -15.28 5.46
CA ALA A 82 -9.24 -14.86 4.44
C ALA A 82 -8.04 -15.82 4.40
N VAL A 83 -7.61 -16.19 3.19
CA VAL A 83 -6.34 -16.91 2.98
C VAL A 83 -5.17 -15.94 2.82
N ALA A 84 -5.43 -14.75 2.29
CA ALA A 84 -4.42 -13.72 2.09
C ALA A 84 -5.04 -12.33 1.97
N GLY A 85 -4.20 -11.32 2.05
CA GLY A 85 -4.58 -9.95 1.75
C GLY A 85 -3.45 -8.96 1.91
N ILE A 86 -3.73 -7.68 1.68
CA ILE A 86 -2.76 -6.60 1.85
C ILE A 86 -2.99 -5.94 3.20
N GLY A 87 -1.99 -6.05 4.08
CA GLY A 87 -1.99 -5.43 5.40
C GLY A 87 -0.88 -4.39 5.54
N SER A 88 -0.94 -3.62 6.61
CA SER A 88 0.06 -2.60 6.93
C SER A 88 1.07 -3.11 7.95
N ASP A 89 2.33 -2.68 7.87
CA ASP A 89 3.45 -3.24 8.63
C ASP A 89 3.21 -3.41 10.15
N TYR A 90 2.67 -2.40 10.81
CA TYR A 90 2.36 -2.43 12.24
C TYR A 90 1.25 -3.43 12.60
N GLN A 91 0.29 -3.66 11.70
CA GLN A 91 -0.74 -4.68 11.84
C GLN A 91 -0.15 -6.07 11.62
N ILE A 92 0.74 -6.22 10.62
CA ILE A 92 1.42 -7.48 10.33
C ILE A 92 2.25 -7.93 11.55
N ALA A 93 2.98 -7.01 12.19
CA ALA A 93 3.73 -7.31 13.41
C ALA A 93 2.85 -7.89 14.53
N GLN A 94 1.64 -7.35 14.73
CA GLN A 94 0.68 -7.88 15.69
C GLN A 94 0.16 -9.25 15.29
N LEU A 95 -0.18 -9.43 14.01
CA LEU A 95 -0.66 -10.72 13.50
C LEU A 95 0.39 -11.82 13.63
N ILE A 96 1.68 -11.49 13.53
CA ILE A 96 2.79 -12.42 13.82
C ILE A 96 2.79 -12.79 15.31
N VAL A 97 2.75 -11.79 16.21
CA VAL A 97 2.71 -12.00 17.68
C VAL A 97 1.47 -12.79 18.12
N ASP A 98 0.36 -12.63 17.40
CA ASP A 98 -0.91 -13.33 17.59
C ASP A 98 -0.95 -14.67 16.85
N LYS A 99 0.16 -15.08 16.23
CA LYS A 99 0.32 -16.39 15.62
C LYS A 99 -0.72 -16.64 14.50
N LYS A 100 -0.97 -15.62 13.68
CA LYS A 100 -2.02 -15.59 12.63
C LYS A 100 -1.48 -15.67 11.21
N LEU A 101 -0.18 -15.44 11.02
CA LEU A 101 0.46 -15.45 9.71
C LEU A 101 1.38 -16.65 9.58
N ARG A 102 1.81 -16.91 8.35
CA ARG A 102 2.81 -17.93 8.02
C ARG A 102 3.81 -17.37 7.03
N LYS A 103 5.00 -17.96 7.01
CA LYS A 103 6.13 -17.52 6.19
C LYS A 103 5.84 -17.62 4.69
N ILE A 104 6.51 -16.75 3.94
CA ILE A 104 6.44 -16.67 2.48
C ILE A 104 7.60 -17.47 1.88
N ASP A 105 7.29 -18.28 0.88
CA ASP A 105 8.31 -18.85 -0.02
C ASP A 105 8.68 -17.80 -1.08
N PHE A 106 9.77 -17.09 -0.83
CA PHE A 106 10.25 -16.04 -1.73
C PHE A 106 10.68 -16.57 -3.10
N SER A 107 11.15 -17.82 -3.17
CA SER A 107 11.55 -18.42 -4.45
C SER A 107 10.36 -18.58 -5.39
N ARG A 108 9.20 -18.93 -4.85
CA ARG A 108 7.94 -19.03 -5.61
C ARG A 108 7.39 -17.68 -6.03
N VAL A 109 7.23 -16.75 -5.10
CA VAL A 109 6.60 -15.45 -5.43
C VAL A 109 7.44 -14.63 -6.42
N PHE A 110 8.77 -14.79 -6.41
CA PHE A 110 9.66 -14.10 -7.33
C PHE A 110 10.11 -14.95 -8.53
N GLY A 111 9.86 -16.26 -8.52
CA GLY A 111 10.28 -17.17 -9.59
C GLY A 111 11.81 -17.28 -9.72
N LYS A 112 12.54 -17.08 -8.61
CA LYS A 112 14.00 -17.04 -8.55
C LYS A 112 14.45 -17.63 -7.22
N ASP A 113 15.40 -18.57 -7.24
CA ASP A 113 16.01 -19.09 -6.01
C ASP A 113 16.96 -18.06 -5.38
N PHE A 114 16.92 -17.96 -4.05
CA PHE A 114 17.81 -17.14 -3.24
C PHE A 114 18.74 -18.02 -2.41
N LYS A 115 20.02 -17.65 -2.32
CA LYS A 115 21.01 -18.41 -1.57
C LYS A 115 20.90 -18.20 -0.06
N ASN A 116 20.48 -17.00 0.35
CA ASN A 116 20.36 -16.58 1.74
C ASN A 116 19.44 -15.37 1.87
N ASP A 117 19.14 -15.02 3.12
CA ASP A 117 18.33 -13.88 3.53
C ASP A 117 18.89 -12.54 3.03
N GLU A 118 20.22 -12.40 2.95
CA GLU A 118 20.88 -11.19 2.50
C GLU A 118 20.55 -10.90 1.03
N GLU A 119 20.56 -11.92 0.16
CA GLU A 119 20.16 -11.80 -1.25
C GLU A 119 18.71 -11.32 -1.41
N ILE A 120 17.80 -11.77 -0.53
CA ILE A 120 16.41 -11.29 -0.53
C ILE A 120 16.36 -9.81 -0.13
N LEU A 121 17.07 -9.46 0.95
CA LEU A 121 17.05 -8.11 1.51
C LEU A 121 17.73 -7.07 0.61
N GLU A 122 18.69 -7.46 -0.23
CA GLU A 122 19.36 -6.58 -1.20
C GLU A 122 18.41 -5.93 -2.21
N HIS A 123 17.25 -6.55 -2.47
CA HIS A 123 16.24 -6.02 -3.39
C HIS A 123 15.42 -4.87 -2.81
N TYR A 124 15.46 -4.67 -1.49
CA TYR A 124 14.68 -3.67 -0.78
C TYR A 124 15.49 -2.39 -0.49
N PRO A 125 14.87 -1.20 -0.60
CA PRO A 125 15.50 0.05 -0.20
C PRO A 125 15.95 0.04 1.27
N GLN A 126 16.97 0.83 1.61
CA GLN A 126 17.51 0.86 2.97
C GLN A 126 16.47 1.24 4.03
N ILE A 127 15.56 2.17 3.71
CA ILE A 127 14.48 2.58 4.62
C ILE A 127 13.56 1.41 4.97
N LEU A 128 13.25 0.54 4.01
CA LEU A 128 12.41 -0.65 4.22
C LEU A 128 13.11 -1.67 5.13
N LYS A 129 14.42 -1.89 4.92
CA LYS A 129 15.22 -2.76 5.80
C LYS A 129 15.28 -2.23 7.24
N ASN A 130 15.39 -0.92 7.42
CA ASN A 130 15.35 -0.29 8.73
C ASN A 130 13.99 -0.53 9.40
N ASN A 131 12.88 -0.38 8.67
CA ASN A 131 11.54 -0.71 9.17
C ASN A 131 11.42 -2.17 9.59
N PHE A 132 11.92 -3.12 8.78
CA PHE A 132 11.91 -4.53 9.15
C PHE A 132 12.61 -4.77 10.48
N LYS A 133 13.77 -4.13 10.68
CA LYS A 133 14.49 -4.23 11.94
C LYS A 133 13.66 -3.70 13.12
N ILE A 134 13.00 -2.55 12.97
CA ILE A 134 12.15 -1.96 14.02
C ILE A 134 11.03 -2.93 14.43
N PHE A 135 10.31 -3.52 13.47
CA PHE A 135 9.25 -4.47 13.79
C PHE A 135 9.78 -5.80 14.32
N ASN A 136 10.94 -6.26 13.84
CA ASN A 136 11.60 -7.45 14.38
C ASN A 136 11.96 -7.26 15.85
N ASP A 137 12.55 -6.11 16.20
CA ASP A 137 12.91 -5.76 17.57
C ASP A 137 11.66 -5.64 18.46
N TRP A 138 10.56 -5.09 17.93
CA TRP A 138 9.28 -5.02 18.62
C TRP A 138 8.71 -6.42 18.92
N ILE A 139 8.72 -7.34 17.95
CA ILE A 139 8.28 -8.73 18.15
C ILE A 139 9.15 -9.42 19.20
N ILE A 140 10.46 -9.24 19.15
CA ILE A 140 11.39 -9.78 20.16
C ILE A 140 11.03 -9.26 21.56
N ALA A 141 10.69 -7.98 21.71
CA ALA A 141 10.27 -7.41 22.99
C ALA A 141 8.96 -8.05 23.50
N GLU A 142 7.99 -8.28 22.62
CA GLU A 142 6.73 -8.97 22.94
C GLU A 142 6.97 -10.43 23.37
N ILE A 143 7.87 -11.15 22.68
CA ILE A 143 8.24 -12.51 23.06
C ILE A 143 8.91 -12.53 24.43
N LYS A 144 9.83 -11.60 24.73
CA LYS A 144 10.44 -11.48 26.07
C LYS A 144 9.40 -11.24 27.16
N GLN A 145 8.35 -10.47 26.87
CA GLN A 145 7.27 -10.25 27.82
C GLN A 145 6.45 -11.53 28.06
N LYS A 146 6.15 -12.29 27.01
CA LYS A 146 5.35 -13.52 27.08
C LYS A 146 6.14 -14.73 27.63
N ASN A 147 7.44 -14.80 27.36
CA ASN A 147 8.35 -15.88 27.73
C ASN A 147 9.66 -15.32 28.33
N PRO A 148 9.62 -14.73 29.54
CA PRO A 148 10.76 -13.98 30.11
C PRO A 148 12.00 -14.84 30.38
N ASN A 149 11.84 -16.15 30.56
CA ASN A 149 12.93 -17.08 30.78
C ASN A 149 13.39 -17.81 29.50
N ASN A 150 12.85 -17.41 28.33
CA ASN A 150 13.12 -18.03 27.04
C ASN A 150 13.03 -19.57 27.05
N ILE A 151 11.96 -20.11 27.65
CA ILE A 151 11.77 -21.55 27.78
C ILE A 151 11.50 -22.14 26.39
N ILE A 152 12.38 -23.04 25.94
CA ILE A 152 12.20 -23.82 24.71
C ILE A 152 11.46 -25.12 25.07
N GLN A 153 10.29 -25.34 24.48
CA GLN A 153 9.49 -26.55 24.69
C GLN A 153 10.12 -27.73 23.92
N ASN A 154 10.16 -28.93 24.51
CA ASN A 154 10.59 -30.14 23.80
C ASN A 154 9.56 -30.51 22.71
N ASP A 155 10.03 -30.97 21.55
CA ASP A 155 9.17 -31.35 20.41
C ASP A 155 8.13 -30.26 20.06
N TRP A 156 8.53 -28.98 20.15
CA TRP A 156 7.67 -27.82 19.92
C TRP A 156 7.09 -27.76 18.49
N ASP A 157 7.71 -28.45 17.54
CA ASP A 157 7.23 -28.63 16.16
C ASP A 157 6.06 -29.61 16.05
N LYS A 158 5.78 -30.36 17.13
CA LYS A 158 4.72 -31.39 17.18
C LYS A 158 3.59 -31.06 18.16
N ILE A 159 3.76 -30.06 19.02
CA ILE A 159 2.71 -29.64 19.94
C ILE A 159 1.60 -28.90 19.18
N ALA A 160 0.39 -28.92 19.74
CA ALA A 160 -0.69 -28.11 19.21
C ALA A 160 -0.26 -26.64 19.20
N TYR A 161 -0.40 -25.99 18.05
CA TYR A 161 0.07 -24.62 17.86
C TYR A 161 -0.58 -23.59 18.82
N SER A 162 -1.76 -23.89 19.35
CA SER A 162 -2.39 -23.10 20.43
C SER A 162 -1.52 -23.06 21.69
N ASP A 163 -0.82 -24.15 21.98
CA ASP A 163 -0.08 -24.42 23.21
C ASP A 163 1.41 -24.09 23.06
N PHE A 164 1.85 -23.81 21.83
CA PHE A 164 3.19 -23.35 21.51
C PHE A 164 3.44 -21.94 22.05
N ILE A 165 4.51 -21.80 22.82
CA ILE A 165 4.99 -20.56 23.42
C ILE A 165 6.18 -20.07 22.58
N PRO A 166 6.08 -18.89 21.95
CA PRO A 166 7.20 -18.33 21.20
C PRO A 166 8.48 -18.19 22.03
N PHE A 167 9.62 -18.35 21.39
CA PHE A 167 10.94 -18.22 22.02
C PHE A 167 11.94 -17.54 21.08
N LEU A 168 13.12 -17.22 21.61
CA LEU A 168 14.19 -16.50 20.92
C LEU A 168 15.38 -17.42 20.67
N TYR A 169 16.02 -17.23 19.52
CA TYR A 169 17.30 -17.83 19.20
C TYR A 169 18.44 -16.87 19.54
N TYR A 170 19.52 -17.43 20.10
CA TYR A 170 20.73 -16.69 20.47
C TYR A 170 21.94 -17.29 19.75
N ASN A 171 22.87 -16.44 19.35
CA ASN A 171 24.19 -16.89 18.86
C ASN A 171 25.16 -17.17 20.03
N ASP A 172 26.38 -17.60 19.70
CA ASP A 172 27.45 -17.89 20.68
C ASP A 172 27.86 -16.67 21.54
N LYS A 173 27.51 -15.45 21.10
CA LYS A 173 27.76 -14.19 21.82
C LYS A 173 26.58 -13.77 22.69
N ASN A 174 25.55 -14.61 22.81
CA ASN A 174 24.30 -14.32 23.52
C ASN A 174 23.52 -13.12 22.93
N GLU A 175 23.64 -12.90 21.62
CA GLU A 175 22.87 -11.92 20.88
C GLU A 175 21.65 -12.59 20.23
N VAL A 176 20.49 -11.92 20.25
CA VAL A 176 19.28 -12.44 19.62
C VAL A 176 19.45 -12.40 18.10
N ILE A 177 19.28 -13.54 17.43
CA ILE A 177 19.39 -13.66 15.96
C ILE A 177 18.03 -13.83 15.27
N GLY A 178 16.97 -14.03 16.04
CA GLY A 178 15.61 -14.19 15.54
C GLY A 178 14.73 -14.85 16.60
N PHE A 179 13.58 -15.33 16.17
CA PHE A 179 12.60 -15.98 17.05
C PHE A 179 12.04 -17.25 16.43
N GLU A 180 11.25 -17.96 17.22
CA GLU A 180 10.39 -19.04 16.76
C GLU A 180 8.96 -18.66 17.12
N ILE A 181 8.11 -18.47 16.12
CA ILE A 181 6.71 -18.08 16.33
C ILE A 181 5.73 -18.84 15.44
N ASP A 182 6.19 -19.48 14.37
CA ASP A 182 5.33 -20.18 13.41
C ASP A 182 5.14 -21.67 13.69
N GLY A 183 5.88 -22.22 14.68
CA GLY A 183 5.76 -23.61 15.09
C GLY A 183 6.40 -24.58 14.09
N ARG A 184 7.30 -24.10 13.22
CA ARG A 184 8.05 -24.91 12.25
C ARG A 184 9.55 -24.64 12.39
N VAL A 185 10.35 -25.70 12.30
CA VAL A 185 11.82 -25.60 12.41
C VAL A 185 12.39 -24.47 11.54
N GLY A 186 13.06 -23.51 12.18
CA GLY A 186 13.72 -22.41 11.51
C GLY A 186 14.08 -21.28 12.48
N VAL A 187 14.67 -20.21 11.96
CA VAL A 187 14.82 -18.94 12.69
C VAL A 187 13.97 -17.91 11.95
N ASP A 188 12.92 -17.46 12.62
CA ASP A 188 11.96 -16.51 12.07
C ASP A 188 12.46 -15.07 12.21
N ASN A 189 12.16 -14.29 11.17
CA ASN A 189 12.33 -12.85 11.13
C ASN A 189 11.08 -12.18 10.53
N TYR A 190 10.79 -10.95 10.96
CA TYR A 190 9.60 -10.19 10.55
C TYR A 190 9.37 -10.19 9.02
N TYR A 191 10.43 -9.94 8.24
CA TYR A 191 10.32 -9.79 6.79
C TYR A 191 9.84 -11.09 6.11
N GLN A 192 10.01 -12.26 6.72
CA GLN A 192 9.63 -13.56 6.14
C GLN A 192 8.11 -13.79 6.12
N PHE A 193 7.32 -12.96 6.81
CA PHE A 193 5.86 -13.11 6.90
C PHE A 193 5.08 -12.22 5.92
N LEU A 194 5.78 -11.48 5.07
CA LEU A 194 5.17 -10.52 4.17
C LEU A 194 5.89 -10.43 2.83
N ILE A 195 5.17 -10.00 1.79
CA ILE A 195 5.74 -9.58 0.51
C ILE A 195 5.53 -8.06 0.40
N PRO A 196 6.58 -7.24 0.56
CA PRO A 196 6.44 -5.79 0.54
C PRO A 196 5.84 -5.32 -0.77
N TYR A 197 4.86 -4.42 -0.70
CA TYR A 197 4.16 -3.95 -1.88
C TYR A 197 4.47 -2.48 -2.15
N PHE A 198 4.03 -1.60 -1.26
CA PHE A 198 4.16 -0.15 -1.39
C PHE A 198 4.81 0.47 -0.16
N ILE A 199 5.57 1.53 -0.41
CA ILE A 199 6.11 2.44 0.58
C ILE A 199 5.27 3.72 0.51
N LEU A 200 4.68 4.09 1.63
CA LEU A 200 3.81 5.25 1.72
C LEU A 200 4.38 6.26 2.71
N ASP A 201 4.45 7.53 2.32
CA ASP A 201 4.67 8.64 3.23
C ASP A 201 3.61 9.71 3.07
N LYS A 202 3.50 10.61 4.06
CA LYS A 202 2.47 11.65 4.06
C LYS A 202 3.02 13.00 3.66
N LEU A 203 2.25 13.65 2.80
CA LEU A 203 2.53 14.95 2.22
C LEU A 203 1.43 15.95 2.60
N ILE A 204 1.80 17.23 2.62
CA ILE A 204 0.83 18.32 2.61
C ILE A 204 0.72 18.79 1.16
N VAL A 205 -0.41 18.51 0.53
CA VAL A 205 -0.74 18.89 -0.85
C VAL A 205 -1.63 20.13 -0.82
N TYR A 206 -1.41 21.08 -1.72
CA TYR A 206 -2.16 22.34 -1.75
C TYR A 206 -2.46 22.81 -3.17
N ASN A 207 -3.64 23.40 -3.36
CA ASN A 207 -4.10 23.94 -4.63
C ASN A 207 -3.34 25.22 -5.02
N ILE A 208 -2.93 25.35 -6.29
CA ILE A 208 -2.22 26.52 -6.80
C ILE A 208 -3.03 27.38 -7.80
N ASP A 209 -4.30 27.05 -8.01
CA ASP A 209 -5.21 27.79 -8.89
C ASP A 209 -5.55 29.19 -8.35
N LYS A 210 -4.93 30.21 -8.94
CA LYS A 210 -5.06 31.61 -8.52
C LYS A 210 -6.40 32.21 -8.91
N GLU A 211 -6.80 32.01 -10.15
CA GLU A 211 -7.97 32.64 -10.73
C GLU A 211 -8.69 31.69 -11.68
N LYS A 212 -9.98 32.00 -11.89
CA LYS A 212 -10.82 31.26 -12.82
C LYS A 212 -10.28 31.39 -14.24
N ASN A 213 -10.17 30.27 -14.93
CA ASN A 213 -9.78 30.20 -16.33
C ASN A 213 -10.51 29.05 -17.04
N GLU A 214 -10.01 28.63 -18.21
CA GLU A 214 -10.59 27.54 -19.00
C GLU A 214 -10.51 26.19 -18.28
N THR A 215 -9.48 25.95 -17.48
CA THR A 215 -9.23 24.66 -16.81
C THR A 215 -9.81 24.58 -15.41
N THR A 216 -10.03 25.72 -14.73
CA THR A 216 -10.52 25.75 -13.33
C THR A 216 -11.49 26.89 -13.04
N ASP A 217 -12.53 26.65 -12.22
CA ASP A 217 -13.39 27.70 -11.65
C ASP A 217 -12.92 28.18 -10.27
N ARG A 218 -11.75 27.72 -9.79
CA ARG A 218 -11.23 28.04 -8.46
C ARG A 218 -10.72 29.48 -8.38
N ASN A 219 -10.99 30.15 -7.26
CA ASN A 219 -10.57 31.53 -7.03
C ASN A 219 -10.33 31.88 -5.53
N ASN A 220 -10.01 30.88 -4.72
CA ASN A 220 -9.92 31.02 -3.27
C ASN A 220 -8.55 31.55 -2.78
N ILE A 221 -7.54 31.62 -3.65
CA ILE A 221 -6.24 32.20 -3.32
C ILE A 221 -6.37 33.73 -3.22
N LYS A 222 -5.66 34.35 -2.27
CA LYS A 222 -5.61 35.81 -2.09
C LYS A 222 -4.78 36.46 -3.20
N ASP A 223 -5.14 37.69 -3.58
CA ASP A 223 -4.45 38.40 -4.65
C ASP A 223 -3.00 38.73 -4.26
N GLY A 224 -2.06 38.56 -5.20
CA GLY A 224 -0.65 38.92 -5.01
C GLY A 224 0.17 37.97 -4.13
N VAL A 225 -0.38 36.83 -3.70
CA VAL A 225 0.40 35.85 -2.90
C VAL A 225 1.25 34.94 -3.79
N SER A 226 2.45 34.61 -3.29
CA SER A 226 3.28 33.52 -3.78
C SER A 226 3.30 32.38 -2.77
N PHE A 227 3.67 31.19 -3.24
CA PHE A 227 3.92 29.99 -2.43
C PHE A 227 5.42 29.71 -2.21
N ASP A 228 6.31 30.59 -2.67
CA ASP A 228 7.77 30.36 -2.55
C ASP A 228 8.21 30.23 -1.08
N ASP A 229 7.59 30.98 -0.18
CA ASP A 229 7.84 30.97 1.27
C ASP A 229 7.35 29.69 1.97
N VAL A 230 6.49 28.89 1.33
CA VAL A 230 6.10 27.57 1.84
C VAL A 230 7.30 26.63 1.82
N ASN A 231 8.13 26.68 0.77
CA ASN A 231 9.31 25.82 0.63
C ASN A 231 10.41 26.12 1.67
N GLU A 232 10.34 27.27 2.33
CA GLU A 232 11.25 27.65 3.42
C GLU A 232 10.81 27.07 4.78
N GLN A 233 9.56 26.60 4.89
CA GLN A 233 9.02 26.05 6.11
C GLN A 233 9.38 24.57 6.25
N ARG A 234 9.63 24.13 7.50
CA ARG A 234 10.06 22.76 7.81
C ARG A 234 9.08 22.02 8.71
N THR A 235 8.43 22.71 9.65
CA THR A 235 7.53 22.08 10.65
C THR A 235 6.10 21.96 10.13
N TRP A 236 5.33 21.01 10.67
CA TRP A 236 3.90 20.88 10.31
C TRP A 236 3.13 22.18 10.57
N PHE A 237 3.41 22.84 11.70
CA PHE A 237 2.75 24.07 12.11
C PHE A 237 3.05 25.23 11.17
N ASP A 238 4.31 25.50 10.89
CA ASP A 238 4.71 26.65 10.07
C ASP A 238 4.24 26.48 8.63
N ILE A 239 4.27 25.25 8.10
CA ILE A 239 3.72 24.94 6.78
C ILE A 239 2.21 25.22 6.74
N LEU A 240 1.43 24.64 7.65
CA LEU A 240 -0.03 24.80 7.66
C LEU A 240 -0.44 26.26 7.87
N LYS A 241 0.23 26.98 8.78
CA LYS A 241 -0.02 28.39 9.04
C LYS A 241 0.31 29.26 7.83
N THR A 242 1.43 28.98 7.15
CA THR A 242 1.82 29.69 5.94
C THR A 242 0.82 29.44 4.83
N LEU A 243 0.46 28.18 4.56
CA LEU A 243 -0.50 27.81 3.54
C LEU A 243 -1.89 28.40 3.78
N THR A 244 -2.44 28.26 4.99
CA THR A 244 -3.78 28.79 5.31
C THR A 244 -3.85 30.30 5.15
N SER A 245 -2.75 31.02 5.39
CA SER A 245 -2.65 32.46 5.15
C SER A 245 -2.80 32.85 3.68
N LYS A 246 -2.57 31.93 2.72
CA LYS A 246 -2.66 32.18 1.27
C LYS A 246 -4.09 32.18 0.74
N TYR A 247 -5.03 31.58 1.46
CA TYR A 247 -6.42 31.43 1.02
C TYR A 247 -7.37 32.40 1.72
N LYS A 248 -8.43 32.82 1.01
CA LYS A 248 -9.50 33.69 1.52
C LYS A 248 -10.31 32.97 2.60
N ILE A 249 -10.70 31.72 2.32
CA ILE A 249 -11.42 30.82 3.24
C ILE A 249 -10.75 29.44 3.16
N PRO A 250 -9.67 29.19 3.90
CA PRO A 250 -8.91 27.95 3.78
C PRO A 250 -9.76 26.73 4.19
N ARG A 251 -9.73 25.68 3.35
CA ARG A 251 -10.32 24.37 3.66
C ARG A 251 -9.26 23.30 3.68
N VAL A 252 -9.01 22.74 4.87
CA VAL A 252 -8.00 21.72 5.14
C VAL A 252 -8.66 20.36 5.32
N TYR A 253 -8.26 19.40 4.52
CA TYR A 253 -8.78 18.04 4.57
C TYR A 253 -7.71 17.10 5.15
N TRP A 254 -8.14 16.27 6.08
CA TRP A 254 -7.29 15.41 6.91
C TRP A 254 -7.72 13.96 6.73
N THR A 255 -6.76 13.02 6.74
CA THR A 255 -7.11 11.60 6.83
C THR A 255 -7.79 11.31 8.17
N ASN A 256 -8.94 10.63 8.15
CA ASN A 256 -9.68 10.20 9.33
C ASN A 256 -9.12 8.89 9.89
N TRP A 257 -7.85 8.92 10.30
CA TRP A 257 -7.19 7.81 10.97
C TRP A 257 -6.54 8.30 12.26
N PHE A 258 -6.87 7.67 13.40
CA PHE A 258 -6.42 8.14 14.70
C PHE A 258 -4.89 8.09 14.82
N GLN A 259 -4.24 7.08 14.23
CA GLN A 259 -2.81 6.87 14.37
C GLN A 259 -1.99 7.87 13.53
N ASP A 260 -2.50 8.22 12.34
CA ASP A 260 -1.94 9.29 11.51
C ASP A 260 -1.90 10.61 12.29
N ASN A 261 -3.08 10.98 12.80
CA ASN A 261 -3.26 12.22 13.53
C ASN A 261 -2.49 12.21 14.85
N ALA A 262 -2.34 11.05 15.50
CA ALA A 262 -1.49 10.89 16.66
C ALA A 262 -0.02 11.20 16.37
N MET A 263 0.52 10.63 15.30
CA MET A 263 1.92 10.86 14.94
C MET A 263 2.16 12.33 14.58
N ILE A 264 1.24 12.96 13.84
CA ILE A 264 1.29 14.40 13.57
C ILE A 264 1.28 15.21 14.87
N GLY A 265 0.41 14.88 15.82
CA GLY A 265 0.37 15.54 17.13
C GLY A 265 1.68 15.39 17.91
N GLN A 266 2.33 14.24 17.82
CA GLN A 266 3.60 13.99 18.48
C GLN A 266 4.74 14.79 17.86
N PHE A 267 4.75 14.93 16.54
CA PHE A 267 5.70 15.79 15.85
C PHE A 267 5.54 17.24 16.27
N TYR A 268 4.30 17.73 16.33
CA TYR A 268 4.00 19.08 16.80
C TYR A 268 4.45 19.31 18.26
N ALA A 269 4.20 18.35 19.15
CA ALA A 269 4.65 18.44 20.54
C ALA A 269 6.18 18.57 20.63
N TYR A 270 6.91 17.74 19.87
CA TYR A 270 8.37 17.78 19.79
C TYR A 270 8.88 19.10 19.20
N GLU A 271 8.29 19.54 18.08
CA GLU A 271 8.67 20.77 17.38
C GLU A 271 8.42 22.03 18.22
N ASN A 272 7.48 21.98 19.18
CA ASN A 272 7.24 23.05 20.16
C ASN A 272 8.03 22.91 21.46
N GLY A 273 9.04 22.03 21.50
CA GLY A 273 10.01 21.97 22.59
C GLY A 273 9.79 20.85 23.61
N ASP A 274 8.78 19.98 23.47
CA ASP A 274 8.71 18.76 24.28
C ASP A 274 9.65 17.68 23.72
N LEU A 275 10.92 17.80 24.08
CA LEU A 275 11.96 16.86 23.67
C LEU A 275 11.77 15.45 24.23
N SER A 276 10.88 15.25 25.22
CA SER A 276 10.58 13.92 25.80
C SER A 276 9.86 12.99 24.82
N GLN A 277 9.39 13.51 23.69
CA GLN A 277 8.80 12.74 22.61
C GLN A 277 9.82 11.90 21.83
N LYS A 278 11.11 12.09 22.07
CA LYS A 278 12.19 11.24 21.55
C LYS A 278 13.11 10.75 22.66
N ASN A 279 13.68 9.56 22.45
CA ASN A 279 14.82 9.04 23.19
C ASN A 279 15.96 8.77 22.19
N GLY A 280 16.89 9.72 22.08
CA GLY A 280 17.86 9.74 20.98
C GLY A 280 17.15 9.94 19.63
N GLU A 281 17.35 9.01 18.70
CA GLU A 281 16.72 9.03 17.37
C GLU A 281 15.32 8.38 17.35
N LEU A 282 14.99 7.59 18.38
CA LEU A 282 13.73 6.86 18.44
C LEU A 282 12.62 7.73 19.01
N TRP A 283 11.47 7.69 18.36
CA TRP A 283 10.27 8.34 18.89
C TRP A 283 9.67 7.54 20.04
N LYS A 284 9.13 8.24 21.04
CA LYS A 284 8.43 7.61 22.16
C LYS A 284 7.14 6.95 21.66
N ASP A 285 6.93 5.71 22.05
CA ASP A 285 5.70 4.98 21.77
C ASP A 285 4.50 5.59 22.51
N LEU A 286 3.33 5.48 21.90
CA LEU A 286 2.05 5.74 22.55
C LEU A 286 1.79 4.64 23.58
N ASP A 287 1.40 5.08 24.77
CA ASP A 287 1.04 4.26 25.91
C ASP A 287 -0.24 4.81 26.56
N LYS A 288 -0.67 4.20 27.66
CA LYS A 288 -1.90 4.63 28.37
C LYS A 288 -1.77 6.00 29.03
N ASP A 289 -0.55 6.46 29.26
CA ASP A 289 -0.25 7.67 30.04
C ASP A 289 -0.08 8.88 29.12
N ASN A 290 0.40 8.69 27.88
CA ASN A 290 0.68 9.79 26.95
C ASN A 290 -0.34 9.97 25.81
N TYR A 291 -1.15 8.96 25.44
CA TYR A 291 -1.92 9.05 24.19
C TYR A 291 -2.88 10.25 24.13
N LYS A 292 -3.50 10.62 25.27
CA LYS A 292 -4.38 11.80 25.33
C LYS A 292 -3.62 13.10 25.11
N TYR A 293 -2.43 13.22 25.68
CA TYR A 293 -1.56 14.39 25.50
C TYR A 293 -1.22 14.56 24.02
N ILE A 294 -0.79 13.48 23.36
CA ILE A 294 -0.44 13.50 21.93
C ILE A 294 -1.63 13.84 21.05
N MET A 295 -2.82 13.30 21.34
CA MET A 295 -4.04 13.65 20.60
C MET A 295 -4.39 15.12 20.81
N ASN A 296 -4.24 15.64 22.02
CA ASN A 296 -4.48 17.06 22.28
C ASN A 296 -3.49 17.95 21.52
N SER A 297 -2.22 17.55 21.42
CA SER A 297 -1.22 18.24 20.60
C SER A 297 -1.63 18.29 19.13
N PHE A 298 -2.22 17.22 18.58
CA PHE A 298 -2.80 17.25 17.23
C PHE A 298 -3.94 18.27 17.13
N LEU A 299 -4.89 18.26 18.08
CA LEU A 299 -6.02 19.20 18.08
C LEU A 299 -5.55 20.65 18.21
N GLU A 300 -4.49 20.89 18.98
CA GLU A 300 -3.83 22.20 19.11
C GLU A 300 -3.15 22.61 17.81
N LEU A 301 -2.42 21.70 17.14
CA LEU A 301 -1.86 21.96 15.81
C LEU A 301 -2.95 22.39 14.83
N VAL A 302 -4.05 21.63 14.74
CA VAL A 302 -5.16 21.95 13.83
C VAL A 302 -5.70 23.34 14.14
N LYS A 303 -5.99 23.62 15.41
CA LYS A 303 -6.54 24.91 15.83
C LYS A 303 -5.58 26.07 15.56
N ASN A 304 -4.31 25.92 15.91
CA ASN A 304 -3.32 26.98 15.81
C ASN A 304 -2.83 27.18 14.38
N GLY A 305 -2.71 26.11 13.60
CA GLY A 305 -2.23 26.11 12.22
C GLY A 305 -3.30 26.50 11.20
N THR A 306 -4.57 26.20 11.47
CA THR A 306 -5.69 26.52 10.55
C THR A 306 -6.59 27.67 11.01
N GLY A 307 -6.48 28.06 12.28
CA GLY A 307 -7.35 29.07 12.91
C GLY A 307 -8.70 28.53 13.37
N HIS A 308 -9.03 27.26 13.08
CA HIS A 308 -10.33 26.66 13.36
C HIS A 308 -10.19 25.30 14.06
N SER A 309 -11.18 24.92 14.86
CA SER A 309 -11.22 23.60 15.47
C SER A 309 -11.38 22.50 14.41
N ILE A 310 -10.87 21.30 14.70
CA ILE A 310 -11.15 20.09 13.91
C ILE A 310 -12.66 19.80 13.81
N LYS A 311 -13.45 20.27 14.79
CA LYS A 311 -14.92 20.09 14.83
C LYS A 311 -15.67 20.99 13.85
N GLU A 312 -15.00 21.98 13.25
CA GLU A 312 -15.57 22.91 12.29
C GLU A 312 -15.37 22.39 10.86
N SER A 313 -16.23 21.45 10.43
CA SER A 313 -16.10 20.73 9.14
C SER A 313 -16.07 21.59 7.88
N ASN A 314 -16.46 22.86 7.98
CA ASN A 314 -16.37 23.83 6.87
C ASN A 314 -14.91 24.29 6.61
N PHE A 315 -14.04 24.17 7.61
CA PHE A 315 -12.63 24.57 7.54
C PHE A 315 -11.70 23.37 7.68
N ASN A 316 -12.04 22.41 8.55
CA ASN A 316 -11.26 21.20 8.78
C ASN A 316 -12.13 19.96 8.60
N LYS A 317 -11.94 19.21 7.52
CA LYS A 317 -12.73 18.00 7.24
C LYS A 317 -11.89 16.75 7.44
N LEU A 318 -12.42 15.78 8.18
CA LEU A 318 -11.87 14.44 8.27
C LEU A 318 -12.48 13.55 7.19
N VAL A 319 -11.63 12.84 6.45
CA VAL A 319 -11.99 12.04 5.27
C VAL A 319 -11.41 10.63 5.41
N THR A 320 -12.24 9.61 5.28
CA THR A 320 -11.81 8.19 5.39
C THR A 320 -11.31 7.62 4.08
N ASP A 321 -11.67 8.22 2.94
CA ASP A 321 -11.38 7.72 1.60
C ASP A 321 -10.27 8.56 0.93
N GLY A 322 -9.20 7.89 0.49
CA GLY A 322 -8.10 8.51 -0.26
C GLY A 322 -8.59 9.14 -1.57
N GLN A 323 -9.53 8.51 -2.27
CA GLN A 323 -10.08 9.04 -3.53
C GLN A 323 -10.86 10.34 -3.31
N GLU A 324 -11.52 10.48 -2.16
CA GLU A 324 -12.17 11.74 -1.78
C GLU A 324 -11.11 12.83 -1.53
N LEU A 325 -9.98 12.52 -0.89
CA LEU A 325 -8.88 13.48 -0.71
C LEU A 325 -8.33 13.95 -2.07
N VAL A 326 -8.06 13.02 -3.00
CA VAL A 326 -7.57 13.34 -4.36
C VAL A 326 -8.59 14.19 -5.10
N SER A 327 -9.81 13.69 -5.27
CA SER A 327 -10.83 14.37 -6.07
C SER A 327 -11.16 15.75 -5.53
N THR A 328 -11.19 15.95 -4.21
CA THR A 328 -11.53 17.26 -3.62
C THR A 328 -10.39 18.28 -3.67
N ILE A 329 -9.11 17.87 -3.71
CA ILE A 329 -8.01 18.84 -3.84
C ILE A 329 -7.85 19.34 -5.28
N ILE A 330 -8.27 18.56 -6.29
CA ILE A 330 -8.14 18.92 -7.71
C ILE A 330 -9.45 19.30 -8.41
N GLU A 331 -10.63 19.03 -7.81
CA GLU A 331 -11.91 19.32 -8.47
C GLU A 331 -11.96 20.81 -8.88
N PRO A 332 -12.23 21.13 -10.17
CA PRO A 332 -12.09 22.48 -10.72
C PRO A 332 -13.26 23.40 -10.32
N LYS A 333 -13.70 23.36 -9.06
CA LYS A 333 -14.83 24.12 -8.51
C LYS A 333 -14.50 24.72 -7.15
N ASN A 334 -15.11 25.86 -6.87
CA ASN A 334 -14.99 26.49 -5.55
C ASN A 334 -15.61 25.67 -4.43
N GLY A 335 -15.10 25.89 -3.23
CA GLY A 335 -15.60 25.26 -2.02
C GLY A 335 -15.10 23.82 -1.80
N LYS A 336 -14.03 23.44 -2.48
CA LYS A 336 -13.36 22.16 -2.33
C LYS A 336 -12.09 22.31 -1.48
N ALA A 337 -11.36 21.23 -1.24
CA ALA A 337 -10.19 21.25 -0.35
C ALA A 337 -9.10 22.15 -0.95
N ASP A 338 -8.55 23.08 -0.19
CA ASP A 338 -7.42 23.91 -0.63
C ASP A 338 -6.09 23.33 -0.17
N ILE A 339 -6.11 22.60 0.94
CA ILE A 339 -4.98 21.90 1.54
C ILE A 339 -5.48 20.50 1.90
N SER A 340 -4.71 19.46 1.59
CA SER A 340 -5.02 18.08 1.94
C SER A 340 -3.78 17.35 2.45
N ILE A 341 -3.96 16.57 3.51
CA ILE A 341 -2.94 15.68 4.06
C ILE A 341 -3.24 14.28 3.54
N MET A 342 -2.40 13.77 2.64
CA MET A 342 -2.61 12.50 1.94
C MET A 342 -1.31 11.73 1.72
N TYR A 343 -1.40 10.47 1.30
CA TYR A 343 -0.21 9.69 0.98
C TYR A 343 0.38 10.12 -0.38
N ASN A 344 1.65 9.84 -0.60
CA ASN A 344 2.37 10.16 -1.82
C ASN A 344 1.75 9.63 -3.12
N GLY A 345 1.13 8.44 -3.13
CA GLY A 345 0.45 7.93 -4.31
C GLY A 345 -0.77 8.78 -4.69
N ASP A 346 -1.61 9.10 -3.69
CA ASP A 346 -2.75 10.02 -3.84
C ASP A 346 -2.29 11.41 -4.30
N ALA A 347 -1.17 11.90 -3.75
CA ALA A 347 -0.60 13.17 -4.15
C ALA A 347 -0.06 13.17 -5.59
N LEU A 348 0.47 12.03 -6.05
CA LEU A 348 0.95 11.88 -7.43
C LEU A 348 -0.21 11.83 -8.41
N ASP A 349 -1.30 11.14 -8.05
CA ASP A 349 -2.55 11.12 -8.81
C ASP A 349 -3.17 12.53 -8.88
N ALA A 350 -3.21 13.26 -7.76
CA ALA A 350 -3.63 14.66 -7.75
C ALA A 350 -2.71 15.57 -8.59
N TYR A 351 -1.42 15.30 -8.64
CA TYR A 351 -0.46 16.07 -9.44
C TYR A 351 -0.71 15.91 -10.94
N TYR A 352 -1.13 14.71 -11.39
CA TYR A 352 -1.58 14.42 -12.76
C TYR A 352 -3.10 14.51 -12.89
N GLY A 353 -3.67 15.67 -12.55
CA GLY A 353 -5.11 15.84 -12.40
C GLY A 353 -5.96 15.59 -13.66
N GLU A 354 -5.39 15.64 -14.88
CA GLU A 354 -6.12 15.38 -16.12
C GLU A 354 -6.73 13.99 -16.20
N ASP A 355 -6.11 12.99 -15.58
CA ASP A 355 -6.60 11.61 -15.55
C ASP A 355 -7.91 11.49 -14.76
N ASN A 356 -8.13 12.40 -13.81
CA ASN A 356 -9.33 12.48 -12.99
C ASN A 356 -10.36 13.48 -13.55
N PHE A 357 -9.90 14.61 -14.07
CA PHE A 357 -10.72 15.66 -14.66
C PHE A 357 -10.05 16.20 -15.93
N GLU A 358 -10.46 15.70 -17.10
CA GLU A 358 -9.91 16.06 -18.42
C GLU A 358 -9.77 17.58 -18.64
N ARG A 359 -10.70 18.38 -18.09
CA ARG A 359 -10.68 19.85 -18.18
C ARG A 359 -9.43 20.49 -17.56
N LEU A 360 -8.76 19.86 -16.59
CA LEU A 360 -7.54 20.38 -15.97
C LEU A 360 -6.38 20.45 -16.96
N GLY A 361 -6.31 19.52 -17.92
CA GLY A 361 -5.20 19.42 -18.86
C GLY A 361 -3.87 19.04 -18.18
N PRO A 362 -2.76 19.06 -18.95
CA PRO A 362 -1.51 18.40 -18.55
C PRO A 362 -0.69 19.17 -17.51
N GLU A 363 -1.07 20.41 -17.20
CA GLU A 363 -0.34 21.24 -16.25
C GLU A 363 -0.79 20.93 -14.81
N PRO A 364 0.12 20.85 -13.84
CA PRO A 364 -0.25 20.58 -12.45
C PRO A 364 -1.09 21.70 -11.84
N HIS A 365 -2.18 21.32 -11.18
CA HIS A 365 -3.08 22.22 -10.43
C HIS A 365 -2.82 22.22 -8.92
N VAL A 366 -1.91 21.36 -8.47
CA VAL A 366 -1.49 21.26 -7.07
C VAL A 366 0.04 21.29 -6.95
N SER A 367 0.48 21.69 -5.77
CA SER A 367 1.86 21.54 -5.34
C SER A 367 1.87 20.85 -3.97
N PHE A 368 3.05 20.51 -3.46
CA PHE A 368 3.20 19.75 -2.23
C PHE A 368 4.40 20.21 -1.41
N ILE A 369 4.43 19.80 -0.16
CA ILE A 369 5.59 19.92 0.71
C ILE A 369 5.65 18.74 1.69
N ARG A 370 6.87 18.28 1.98
CA ARG A 370 7.16 17.33 3.05
C ARG A 370 7.60 18.07 4.31
N PRO A 371 6.91 17.85 5.44
CA PRO A 371 7.42 18.28 6.74
C PRO A 371 8.69 17.51 7.11
N GLN A 372 9.60 18.17 7.83
CA GLN A 372 10.88 17.60 8.25
C GLN A 372 10.74 16.34 9.13
N ASN A 373 9.62 16.18 9.82
CA ASN A 373 9.24 14.96 10.52
C ASN A 373 7.98 14.43 9.85
N SER A 374 8.06 13.27 9.23
CA SER A 374 6.91 12.59 8.63
C SER A 374 6.86 11.14 9.11
N TYR A 375 5.83 10.42 8.69
CA TYR A 375 5.66 9.01 9.00
C TYR A 375 5.55 8.20 7.73
N MET A 376 5.98 6.94 7.83
CA MET A 376 6.04 6.01 6.71
C MET A 376 5.32 4.73 7.09
N ASN A 377 4.48 4.24 6.17
CA ASN A 377 3.81 2.95 6.23
C ASN A 377 4.38 2.05 5.12
N ILE A 378 4.38 0.75 5.38
CA ILE A 378 4.59 -0.26 4.34
C ILE A 378 3.34 -1.12 4.27
N ASP A 379 2.74 -1.15 3.10
CA ASP A 379 1.70 -2.13 2.81
C ASP A 379 2.30 -3.33 2.12
N ALA A 380 1.86 -4.52 2.52
CA ALA A 380 2.45 -5.77 2.09
C ALA A 380 1.40 -6.89 2.02
N TRP A 381 1.62 -7.82 1.10
CA TRP A 381 0.83 -9.04 1.05
C TRP A 381 1.21 -9.95 2.21
N ILE A 382 0.19 -10.50 2.86
CA ILE A 382 0.32 -11.48 3.93
C ILE A 382 -0.53 -12.70 3.64
N VAL A 383 -0.14 -13.83 4.22
CA VAL A 383 -0.86 -15.09 4.09
C VAL A 383 -1.27 -15.59 5.47
N SER A 384 -2.56 -15.93 5.59
CA SER A 384 -3.15 -16.50 6.80
C SER A 384 -2.53 -17.85 7.11
N ARG A 385 -2.24 -18.07 8.40
CA ARG A 385 -1.67 -19.32 8.92
C ARG A 385 -2.52 -20.55 8.59
N ASP A 386 -3.85 -20.41 8.61
CA ASP A 386 -4.76 -21.54 8.42
C ASP A 386 -4.93 -21.96 6.95
N THR A 387 -4.23 -21.28 6.02
CA THR A 387 -4.13 -21.73 4.63
C THR A 387 -3.23 -22.97 4.59
N ASP A 388 -3.54 -23.96 3.76
CA ASP A 388 -2.69 -25.16 3.59
C ASP A 388 -1.53 -24.90 2.61
N ASP A 389 -0.59 -25.86 2.51
CA ASP A 389 0.62 -25.70 1.71
C ASP A 389 0.33 -25.72 0.18
N ASP A 390 -0.68 -26.46 -0.29
CA ASP A 390 -1.06 -26.50 -1.70
C ASP A 390 -1.69 -25.18 -2.15
N GLU A 391 -2.58 -24.63 -1.31
CA GLU A 391 -3.17 -23.31 -1.51
C GLU A 391 -2.13 -22.19 -1.34
N LEU A 392 -1.12 -22.35 -0.45
CA LEU A 392 0.03 -21.43 -0.38
C LEU A 392 0.71 -21.33 -1.74
N ASN A 393 1.11 -22.48 -2.27
CA ASN A 393 1.91 -22.55 -3.47
C ASN A 393 1.11 -22.01 -4.65
N THR A 394 -0.16 -22.40 -4.76
CA THR A 394 -1.07 -21.89 -5.80
C THR A 394 -1.23 -20.37 -5.73
N LEU A 395 -1.37 -19.81 -4.52
CA LEU A 395 -1.45 -18.38 -4.31
C LEU A 395 -0.15 -17.67 -4.70
N LEU A 396 1.00 -18.14 -4.22
CA LEU A 396 2.30 -17.52 -4.50
C LEU A 396 2.65 -17.58 -5.99
N ASP A 397 2.36 -18.69 -6.66
CA ASP A 397 2.55 -18.83 -8.11
C ASP A 397 1.62 -17.86 -8.87
N THR A 398 0.36 -17.71 -8.41
CA THR A 398 -0.58 -16.73 -8.97
C THR A 398 -0.09 -15.29 -8.75
N LEU A 399 0.42 -14.97 -7.57
CA LEU A 399 0.96 -13.65 -7.25
C LEU A 399 2.23 -13.36 -8.05
N ASN A 400 3.08 -14.34 -8.31
CA ASN A 400 4.20 -14.22 -9.24
C ASN A 400 3.66 -13.80 -10.62
N GLU A 401 2.83 -14.62 -11.25
CA GLU A 401 2.35 -14.40 -12.62
C GLU A 401 1.61 -13.08 -12.81
N THR A 402 0.88 -12.63 -11.78
CA THR A 402 -0.06 -11.52 -11.91
C THR A 402 0.44 -10.21 -11.34
N LEU A 403 1.45 -10.23 -10.47
CA LEU A 403 1.90 -9.03 -9.76
C LEU A 403 3.41 -8.94 -9.58
N PHE A 404 4.07 -9.99 -9.09
CA PHE A 404 5.47 -9.91 -8.65
C PHE A 404 6.50 -10.45 -9.63
N LYS A 405 6.08 -10.91 -10.81
CA LYS A 405 7.00 -11.32 -11.88
C LYS A 405 7.96 -10.18 -12.19
N ASN A 406 9.26 -10.48 -12.12
CA ASN A 406 10.36 -9.54 -12.32
C ASN A 406 10.40 -8.37 -11.31
N ALA A 407 9.69 -8.40 -10.18
CA ALA A 407 9.74 -7.34 -9.17
C ALA A 407 11.14 -7.19 -8.54
N VAL A 408 11.89 -8.30 -8.44
CA VAL A 408 13.27 -8.35 -7.93
C VAL A 408 14.32 -8.32 -9.05
N ALA A 409 13.92 -8.09 -10.30
CA ALA A 409 14.86 -8.01 -11.41
C ALA A 409 15.85 -6.84 -11.22
N THR A 410 17.03 -6.97 -11.83
CA THR A 410 17.97 -5.87 -11.93
C THR A 410 17.38 -4.76 -12.79
N LYS A 411 17.83 -3.53 -12.59
CA LYS A 411 17.39 -2.39 -13.39
C LYS A 411 17.59 -2.64 -14.90
N ALA A 412 18.71 -3.25 -15.31
CA ALA A 412 19.00 -3.54 -16.71
C ALA A 412 18.06 -4.59 -17.33
N GLU A 413 17.65 -5.59 -16.55
CA GLU A 413 16.63 -6.56 -16.98
C GLU A 413 15.27 -5.89 -17.16
N ILE A 414 14.87 -5.01 -16.22
CA ILE A 414 13.65 -4.22 -16.32
C ILE A 414 13.68 -3.34 -17.59
N GLU A 415 14.78 -2.62 -17.82
CA GLU A 415 14.97 -1.80 -19.03
C GLU A 415 14.85 -2.63 -20.31
N THR A 416 15.42 -3.84 -20.32
CA THR A 416 15.35 -4.75 -21.46
C THR A 416 13.92 -5.19 -21.74
N LEU A 417 13.18 -5.65 -20.72
CA LEU A 417 11.79 -6.06 -20.86
C LEU A 417 10.88 -4.91 -21.28
N TYR A 418 11.10 -3.71 -20.72
CA TYR A 418 10.36 -2.51 -21.09
C TYR A 418 10.61 -2.12 -22.56
N LEU A 419 11.88 -2.05 -23.00
CA LEU A 419 12.18 -1.68 -24.39
C LEU A 419 11.76 -2.75 -25.40
N GLN A 420 11.63 -4.01 -25.00
CA GLN A 420 11.03 -5.06 -25.83
C GLN A 420 9.52 -4.83 -26.04
N GLU A 421 8.81 -4.31 -25.04
CA GLU A 421 7.42 -3.87 -25.21
C GLU A 421 7.36 -2.67 -26.16
N VAL A 422 8.17 -1.65 -25.92
CA VAL A 422 8.23 -0.45 -26.78
C VAL A 422 8.55 -0.84 -28.23
N TYR A 423 9.51 -1.75 -28.45
CA TYR A 423 9.80 -2.31 -29.76
C TYR A 423 8.56 -2.93 -30.41
N THR A 424 7.82 -3.73 -29.65
CA THR A 424 6.60 -4.43 -30.14
C THR A 424 5.52 -3.42 -30.52
N LEU A 425 5.37 -2.34 -29.75
CA LEU A 425 4.40 -1.27 -30.02
C LEU A 425 4.78 -0.48 -31.28
N ILE A 426 6.04 -0.07 -31.42
CA ILE A 426 6.53 0.65 -32.61
C ILE A 426 6.46 -0.22 -33.87
N SER A 427 6.76 -1.52 -33.76
CA SER A 427 6.70 -2.47 -34.89
C SER A 427 5.29 -2.65 -35.46
N LYS A 428 4.24 -2.31 -34.70
CA LYS A 428 2.86 -2.26 -35.22
C LYS A 428 2.61 -1.04 -36.10
N LYS A 429 3.37 0.05 -35.93
CA LYS A 429 3.25 1.29 -36.71
C LYS A 429 4.15 1.30 -37.95
N ILE A 430 5.36 0.77 -37.85
CA ILE A 430 6.34 0.79 -38.95
C ILE A 430 6.97 -0.58 -39.19
N ASN A 431 7.17 -0.93 -40.47
CA ASN A 431 7.78 -2.20 -40.86
C ASN A 431 9.29 -2.04 -41.14
N ASN A 432 10.06 -1.67 -40.12
CA ASN A 432 11.51 -1.52 -40.21
C ASN A 432 12.23 -1.97 -38.93
N SER A 433 12.27 -3.29 -38.71
CA SER A 433 12.85 -3.91 -37.51
C SER A 433 14.28 -3.44 -37.20
N ASN A 434 15.14 -3.33 -38.22
CA ASN A 434 16.54 -2.93 -38.01
C ASN A 434 16.67 -1.49 -37.49
N PHE A 435 15.82 -0.58 -37.98
CA PHE A 435 15.78 0.80 -37.49
C PHE A 435 15.35 0.86 -36.03
N ILE A 436 14.29 0.15 -35.66
CA ILE A 436 13.78 0.14 -34.28
C ILE A 436 14.83 -0.49 -33.35
N THR A 437 15.36 -1.66 -33.70
CA THR A 437 16.38 -2.35 -32.88
C THR A 437 17.59 -1.48 -32.63
N LYS A 438 18.13 -0.81 -33.66
CA LYS A 438 19.29 0.07 -33.50
C LYS A 438 19.01 1.28 -32.60
N ASN A 439 17.77 1.76 -32.54
CA ASN A 439 17.40 2.89 -31.68
C ASN A 439 17.16 2.46 -30.22
N LEU A 440 16.72 1.23 -29.97
CA LEU A 440 16.34 0.75 -28.63
C LEU A 440 17.40 -0.14 -27.95
N PHE A 441 18.24 -0.84 -28.70
CA PHE A 441 19.17 -1.85 -28.17
C PHE A 441 20.60 -1.64 -28.67
N ASN A 442 21.55 -2.12 -27.88
CA ASN A 442 22.98 -2.12 -28.20
C ASN A 442 23.41 -3.36 -29.00
N ASP A 443 22.54 -4.37 -29.11
CA ASP A 443 22.76 -5.60 -29.85
C ASP A 443 21.54 -5.98 -30.72
N SER A 444 21.75 -6.81 -31.75
CA SER A 444 20.67 -7.25 -32.65
C SER A 444 19.70 -8.26 -32.03
N GLU A 445 20.08 -8.91 -30.93
CA GLU A 445 19.27 -9.94 -30.26
C GLU A 445 18.35 -9.34 -29.19
N MET A 446 18.36 -8.02 -29.00
CA MET A 446 17.54 -7.28 -28.01
C MET A 446 17.79 -7.74 -26.57
N LYS A 447 19.03 -8.11 -26.25
CA LYS A 447 19.44 -8.58 -24.92
C LYS A 447 20.02 -7.46 -24.05
N ILE A 448 20.49 -6.38 -24.67
CA ILE A 448 21.16 -5.26 -24.02
C ILE A 448 20.40 -3.99 -24.40
N ALA A 449 19.47 -3.58 -23.55
CA ALA A 449 18.77 -2.31 -23.68
C ALA A 449 19.76 -1.13 -23.70
N LYS A 450 19.39 -0.11 -24.47
CA LYS A 450 19.98 1.22 -24.33
C LYS A 450 19.44 1.91 -23.08
N LYS A 451 20.30 2.66 -22.41
CA LYS A 451 19.90 3.59 -21.35
C LYS A 451 19.15 4.77 -21.92
N VAL A 452 18.39 5.50 -21.08
CA VAL A 452 17.71 6.75 -21.46
C VAL A 452 18.65 7.67 -22.24
N SER A 453 19.88 7.89 -21.75
CA SER A 453 20.86 8.78 -22.37
C SER A 453 21.31 8.35 -23.78
N GLU A 454 21.14 7.08 -24.14
CA GLU A 454 21.60 6.49 -25.41
C GLU A 454 20.49 6.43 -26.47
N ILE A 455 19.23 6.63 -26.09
CA ILE A 455 18.10 6.75 -27.01
C ILE A 455 18.16 8.10 -27.73
N ASP A 456 18.07 8.10 -29.06
CA ASP A 456 18.02 9.31 -29.85
C ASP A 456 16.80 10.19 -29.45
N PRO A 457 16.99 11.49 -29.16
CA PRO A 457 15.88 12.35 -28.73
C PRO A 457 14.77 12.51 -29.76
N ASN A 458 15.08 12.51 -31.07
CA ASN A 458 14.06 12.63 -32.11
C ASN A 458 13.26 11.34 -32.21
N PHE A 459 13.92 10.18 -32.15
CA PHE A 459 13.27 8.88 -32.09
C PHE A 459 12.35 8.79 -30.85
N TYR A 460 12.83 9.19 -29.68
CA TYR A 460 12.01 9.19 -28.46
C TYR A 460 10.77 10.08 -28.60
N LYS A 461 10.94 11.30 -29.12
CA LYS A 461 9.85 12.25 -29.33
C LYS A 461 8.83 11.73 -30.35
N GLU A 462 9.28 11.15 -31.45
CA GLU A 462 8.42 10.60 -32.51
C GLU A 462 7.53 9.45 -32.00
N TYR A 463 8.06 8.61 -31.11
CA TYR A 463 7.39 7.43 -30.58
C TYR A 463 7.03 7.55 -29.09
N TYR A 464 6.86 8.78 -28.58
CA TYR A 464 6.68 9.03 -27.15
C TYR A 464 5.45 8.29 -26.57
N ASP A 465 4.36 8.22 -27.33
CA ASP A 465 3.15 7.49 -26.92
C ASP A 465 3.41 5.98 -26.77
N GLU A 466 4.29 5.39 -27.59
CA GLU A 466 4.71 3.99 -27.44
C GLU A 466 5.57 3.78 -26.20
N PHE A 467 6.45 4.73 -25.88
CA PHE A 467 7.21 4.69 -24.63
C PHE A 467 6.27 4.77 -23.42
N LYS A 468 5.25 5.65 -23.43
CA LYS A 468 4.23 5.69 -22.37
C LYS A 468 3.46 4.37 -22.28
N ALA A 469 2.92 3.89 -23.40
CA ALA A 469 2.15 2.65 -23.45
C ALA A 469 2.97 1.41 -23.05
N GLY A 470 4.29 1.47 -23.16
CA GLY A 470 5.20 0.40 -22.71
C GLY A 470 5.15 0.12 -21.21
N PHE A 471 4.72 1.08 -20.37
CA PHE A 471 4.58 0.84 -18.92
C PHE A 471 3.43 -0.10 -18.58
N SER A 472 2.44 -0.22 -19.45
CA SER A 472 1.34 -1.18 -19.33
C SER A 472 1.72 -2.60 -19.82
N SER A 473 3.01 -2.97 -19.85
CA SER A 473 3.49 -4.27 -20.33
C SER A 473 3.14 -5.42 -19.38
N GLN A 474 2.59 -6.49 -19.93
CA GLN A 474 2.30 -7.72 -19.17
C GLN A 474 3.56 -8.48 -18.71
N ASN A 475 4.73 -8.15 -19.26
CA ASN A 475 6.00 -8.74 -18.82
C ASN A 475 6.54 -8.10 -17.54
N LEU A 476 5.98 -6.96 -17.15
CA LEU A 476 6.32 -6.21 -15.96
C LEU A 476 5.03 -5.89 -15.18
N PRO A 477 4.26 -6.91 -14.73
CA PRO A 477 2.95 -6.69 -14.12
C PRO A 477 3.00 -5.78 -12.89
N PHE A 478 4.14 -5.76 -12.20
CA PHE A 478 4.38 -4.88 -11.07
C PHE A 478 4.43 -3.39 -11.48
N ILE A 479 5.06 -3.10 -12.62
CA ILE A 479 5.14 -1.76 -13.21
C ILE A 479 3.80 -1.38 -13.84
N GLU A 480 3.14 -2.31 -14.53
CA GLU A 480 1.77 -2.12 -15.03
C GLU A 480 0.80 -1.78 -13.88
N ASN A 481 1.01 -2.36 -12.70
CA ASN A 481 0.21 -1.99 -11.54
C ASN A 481 0.58 -0.60 -11.01
N PHE A 482 1.87 -0.25 -10.96
CA PHE A 482 2.31 1.09 -10.58
C PHE A 482 1.70 2.17 -11.49
N ASP A 483 1.68 1.95 -12.81
CA ASP A 483 1.12 2.82 -13.86
C ASP A 483 -0.37 3.18 -13.63
N VAL A 484 -1.07 2.42 -12.79
CA VAL A 484 -2.48 2.67 -12.44
C VAL A 484 -2.65 3.21 -11.02
N ILE A 485 -1.74 2.85 -10.10
CA ILE A 485 -1.95 3.04 -8.65
C ILE A 485 -1.03 4.13 -8.06
N ASN A 486 0.08 4.47 -8.72
CA ASN A 486 0.98 5.59 -8.39
C ASN A 486 1.70 5.54 -7.03
N TYR A 487 1.48 4.53 -6.17
CA TYR A 487 2.26 4.36 -4.93
C TYR A 487 3.68 3.87 -5.17
N THR A 488 4.64 4.38 -4.39
CA THR A 488 6.05 4.00 -4.49
C THR A 488 6.25 2.52 -4.25
N PRO A 489 6.80 1.77 -5.21
CA PRO A 489 7.04 0.36 -5.01
C PRO A 489 8.10 0.06 -3.95
N ALA A 490 8.01 -1.11 -3.34
CA ALA A 490 8.93 -1.54 -2.29
C ALA A 490 10.30 -2.03 -2.78
N TYR A 491 10.61 -1.95 -4.08
CA TYR A 491 11.80 -2.57 -4.69
C TYR A 491 12.76 -1.54 -5.26
N GLU A 492 14.04 -1.63 -4.86
CA GLU A 492 15.06 -0.61 -5.13
C GLU A 492 15.34 -0.42 -6.63
N ASN A 493 15.44 -1.53 -7.37
CA ASN A 493 15.72 -1.47 -8.82
C ASN A 493 14.52 -0.95 -9.62
N THR A 494 13.30 -1.32 -9.23
CA THR A 494 12.06 -0.78 -9.80
C THR A 494 11.99 0.73 -9.58
N ASN A 495 12.30 1.21 -8.36
CA ASN A 495 12.29 2.63 -8.06
C ASN A 495 13.34 3.41 -8.88
N LYS A 496 14.55 2.83 -9.06
CA LYS A 496 15.57 3.41 -9.94
C LYS A 496 15.10 3.50 -11.40
N PHE A 497 14.48 2.43 -11.91
CA PHE A 497 13.94 2.40 -13.27
C PHE A 497 12.85 3.47 -13.45
N LEU A 498 11.83 3.52 -12.58
CA LEU A 498 10.73 4.46 -12.66
C LEU A 498 11.20 5.92 -12.62
N ARG A 499 12.13 6.26 -11.73
CA ARG A 499 12.72 7.61 -11.67
C ARG A 499 13.38 8.06 -12.97
N GLU A 500 14.01 7.13 -13.68
CA GLU A 500 14.74 7.45 -14.91
C GLU A 500 13.85 7.46 -16.14
N TRP A 501 12.84 6.60 -16.21
CA TRP A 501 12.03 6.38 -17.41
C TRP A 501 10.61 6.94 -17.33
N TYR A 502 9.91 6.74 -16.21
CA TYR A 502 8.47 7.00 -16.10
C TYR A 502 8.14 8.49 -16.12
N PHE A 503 8.92 9.29 -15.40
CA PHE A 503 8.66 10.72 -15.22
C PHE A 503 9.26 11.61 -16.33
N LEU A 504 9.53 11.06 -17.52
CA LEU A 504 10.08 11.82 -18.65
C LEU A 504 8.96 12.44 -19.50
N ASP A 505 9.13 13.71 -19.87
CA ASP A 505 8.32 14.34 -20.92
C ASP A 505 8.76 13.88 -22.33
N GLU A 506 8.01 14.26 -23.36
CA GLU A 506 8.31 13.96 -24.78
C GLU A 506 9.71 14.44 -25.24
N ASN A 507 10.34 15.35 -24.49
CA ASN A 507 11.65 15.90 -24.76
C ASN A 507 12.74 15.28 -23.85
N LYS A 508 12.43 14.17 -23.17
CA LYS A 508 13.29 13.45 -22.22
C LYS A 508 13.73 14.29 -21.02
N LYS A 509 12.94 15.29 -20.64
CA LYS A 509 13.18 16.07 -19.42
C LYS A 509 12.45 15.41 -18.25
N PRO A 510 13.15 15.16 -17.12
CA PRO A 510 12.51 14.57 -15.95
C PRO A 510 11.62 15.59 -15.24
N ASN A 511 10.39 15.19 -14.90
CA ASN A 511 9.54 15.92 -13.99
C ASN A 511 10.04 15.76 -12.55
N LYS A 512 10.88 16.70 -12.12
CA LYS A 512 11.50 16.68 -10.79
C LYS A 512 10.49 16.76 -9.64
N ASN A 513 9.34 17.39 -9.84
CA ASN A 513 8.32 17.51 -8.79
C ASN A 513 7.60 16.18 -8.60
N ALA A 514 7.17 15.54 -9.69
CA ALA A 514 6.58 14.20 -9.64
C ALA A 514 7.55 13.17 -9.03
N ILE A 515 8.83 13.19 -9.43
CA ILE A 515 9.88 12.33 -8.83
C ILE A 515 10.02 12.58 -7.32
N LYS A 516 9.96 13.85 -6.89
CA LYS A 516 9.99 14.16 -5.47
C LYS A 516 8.77 13.59 -4.76
N ILE A 517 7.55 13.71 -5.28
CA ILE A 517 6.34 13.09 -4.70
C ILE A 517 6.52 11.57 -4.60
N PHE A 518 6.97 10.94 -5.69
CA PHE A 518 7.21 9.50 -5.78
C PHE A 518 8.28 8.96 -4.81
N ASN A 519 9.27 9.75 -4.39
CA ASN A 519 10.37 9.25 -3.55
C ASN A 519 10.02 9.14 -2.05
N ALA A 520 8.92 8.45 -1.71
CA ALA A 520 8.52 8.21 -0.33
C ALA A 520 9.61 7.49 0.47
N GLY A 521 9.90 7.99 1.68
CA GLY A 521 10.89 7.39 2.57
C GLY A 521 12.35 7.56 2.12
N GLN A 522 12.61 8.28 1.02
CA GLN A 522 13.96 8.47 0.44
C GLN A 522 14.42 9.93 0.44
N ASP A 523 13.62 10.85 1.00
CA ASP A 523 13.99 12.25 1.15
C ASP A 523 14.97 12.46 2.32
N HIS A 524 16.17 12.96 2.03
CA HIS A 524 17.22 13.17 3.04
C HIS A 524 16.89 14.29 4.03
N ASP A 525 15.99 15.20 3.67
CA ASP A 525 15.55 16.30 4.53
C ASP A 525 14.42 15.91 5.49
N THR A 526 13.87 14.69 5.35
CA THR A 526 12.73 14.20 6.12
C THR A 526 13.15 13.06 7.05
N ASN A 527 12.89 13.23 8.34
CA ASN A 527 13.02 12.19 9.35
C ASN A 527 11.72 11.39 9.44
N TYR A 528 11.79 10.11 9.06
CA TYR A 528 10.64 9.22 8.99
C TYR A 528 10.46 8.40 10.27
N ARG A 529 9.23 8.39 10.79
CA ARG A 529 8.80 7.47 11.84
C ARG A 529 7.97 6.32 11.27
N THR A 530 8.16 5.11 11.77
CA THR A 530 7.28 3.96 11.49
C THR A 530 6.03 3.97 12.35
N TYR A 531 4.97 3.32 11.89
CA TYR A 531 3.77 3.13 12.72
C TYR A 531 4.09 2.21 13.88
N GLN A 532 3.61 2.57 15.07
CA GLN A 532 3.70 1.72 16.24
C GLN A 532 2.63 0.62 16.17
N PRO A 533 2.98 -0.65 16.45
CA PRO A 533 1.97 -1.66 16.73
C PRO A 533 1.28 -1.38 18.08
N ILE A 534 -0.05 -1.18 18.07
CA ILE A 534 -0.84 -0.84 19.25
C ILE A 534 -1.76 -2.00 19.63
N HIS A 535 -1.56 -2.53 20.84
CA HIS A 535 -2.40 -3.56 21.47
C HIS A 535 -3.87 -3.14 21.55
N LEU A 536 -4.80 -4.10 21.40
CA LEU A 536 -6.25 -3.86 21.28
C LEU A 536 -6.83 -2.93 22.35
N ARG A 537 -6.44 -3.11 23.63
CA ARG A 537 -6.96 -2.28 24.73
C ARG A 537 -6.53 -0.82 24.60
N LEU A 538 -5.27 -0.55 24.26
CA LEU A 538 -4.79 0.82 24.07
C LEU A 538 -5.41 1.42 22.81
N ARG A 539 -5.49 0.64 21.72
CA ARG A 539 -6.14 1.06 20.47
C ARG A 539 -7.58 1.52 20.72
N THR A 540 -8.36 0.72 21.45
CA THR A 540 -9.76 1.04 21.78
C THR A 540 -9.83 2.37 22.53
N ASN A 541 -9.00 2.56 23.56
CA ASN A 541 -8.97 3.82 24.31
C ASN A 541 -8.61 5.04 23.43
N ILE A 542 -7.69 4.87 22.48
CA ILE A 542 -7.29 5.95 21.57
C ILE A 542 -8.43 6.28 20.60
N ILE A 543 -9.06 5.26 20.00
CA ILE A 543 -10.19 5.42 19.08
C ILE A 543 -11.35 6.13 19.79
N ASP A 544 -11.72 5.69 20.99
CA ASP A 544 -12.80 6.30 21.77
C ASP A 544 -12.52 7.78 22.04
N TYR A 545 -11.30 8.10 22.50
CA TYR A 545 -10.90 9.48 22.76
C TYR A 545 -10.83 10.32 21.47
N TYR A 546 -10.33 9.75 20.37
CA TYR A 546 -10.26 10.40 19.07
C TYR A 546 -11.66 10.75 18.56
N TYR A 547 -12.62 9.83 18.64
CA TYR A 547 -14.01 10.05 18.28
C TYR A 547 -14.65 11.16 19.14
N GLU A 548 -14.49 11.12 20.47
CA GLU A 548 -15.02 12.15 21.38
C GLU A 548 -14.48 13.56 21.07
N THR A 549 -13.19 13.64 20.73
CA THR A 549 -12.48 14.91 20.54
C THR A 549 -12.59 15.48 19.14
N THR A 550 -12.88 14.67 18.13
CA THR A 550 -13.04 15.12 16.74
C THR A 550 -14.49 15.17 16.28
N LYS A 551 -15.39 14.42 16.93
CA LYS A 551 -16.76 14.13 16.46
C LYS A 551 -16.79 13.48 15.07
N SER A 552 -15.75 12.70 14.74
CA SER A 552 -15.60 12.02 13.45
C SER A 552 -16.45 10.78 13.30
#